data_AF-A0A6C0P525-F1
#
_entry.id   AF-A0A6C0P525-F1
#
_cell.length_a   1.000
_cell.length_b   1.000
_cell.length_c   1.000
_cell.angle_alpha   90.00
_cell.angle_beta   90.00
_cell.angle_gamma   90.00
#
_symmetry.space_group_name_H-M   'P 1'
#
loop_
_entity.id
_entity.type
_entity.pdbx_description
1 polymer ?
#
loop_
_entity_poly.entity_id
_entity_poly.type
_entity_poly.pdbx_seq_one_letter_code
_entity_poly.pdbx_strand_id
1 'polypeptide(L)'
;MLVLLPFYSSFVLGFFFFLTAMGLLWLRDLIKKRVWNPVFLGGIALMTTIYLAIEYRLLLGLVFAEAPKSREEFVNSTLGFWHSLLLALGNFIFGHSHVLTMHTLVILPVLVITLRIVIIRRSGQVDRRFIYLLVLNGLLSLWYAFWYNKAWEPLKERFSLLDTFNFARFHFLRPLVIYLGFALGLYILWRLGGDWRKRVRWFLVLQVVVLFCCNDEIVYRVYGEPTFKQFYAVDQFEQIKTYIGQPQDTYRVASIGIHPVIAQYNGFYTLDTYNNYYPLTYKHDFRRIIARELDKDQSLKTYFDQWGSRYIFSAVPIMNANEDGLRLLKTFDNAESAWRIYLYGMLNPIGRNNT
;
A
#
# COMPACT_ATOMS: atom_id res chain seq x y z
N MET A 1 -5.39 -24.09 1.13
CA MET A 1 -5.10 -22.71 0.67
C MET A 1 -6.33 -21.81 0.63
N LEU A 2 -7.42 -22.17 -0.08
CA LEU A 2 -8.61 -21.30 -0.23
C LEU A 2 -9.25 -20.81 1.08
N VAL A 3 -9.19 -21.61 2.15
CA VAL A 3 -9.75 -21.26 3.47
C VAL A 3 -8.76 -20.49 4.34
N LEU A 4 -7.48 -20.87 4.32
CA LEU A 4 -6.47 -20.29 5.21
C LEU A 4 -5.93 -18.95 4.71
N LEU A 5 -5.77 -18.78 3.39
CA LEU A 5 -5.17 -17.58 2.81
C LEU A 5 -5.92 -16.29 3.16
N PRO A 6 -7.26 -16.29 3.27
CA PRO A 6 -8.00 -15.13 3.78
C PRO A 6 -7.60 -14.63 5.17
N PHE A 7 -7.05 -15.47 6.05
CA PHE A 7 -6.60 -15.07 7.39
C PHE A 7 -5.21 -14.41 7.39
N TYR A 8 -4.45 -14.55 6.31
CA TYR A 8 -3.07 -14.05 6.21
C TYR A 8 -2.88 -12.99 5.13
N SER A 9 -3.96 -12.53 4.50
CA SER A 9 -3.87 -11.58 3.40
C SER A 9 -5.08 -10.65 3.35
N SER A 10 -4.90 -9.51 2.68
CA SER A 10 -5.93 -8.47 2.64
C SER A 10 -6.82 -8.61 1.41
N PHE A 11 -8.13 -8.61 1.67
CA PHE A 11 -9.15 -8.62 0.62
C PHE A 11 -9.08 -7.36 -0.24
N VAL A 12 -9.13 -6.19 0.41
CA VAL A 12 -9.21 -4.88 -0.23
C VAL A 12 -7.89 -4.46 -0.88
N LEU A 13 -6.76 -4.96 -0.36
CA LEU A 13 -5.46 -4.65 -0.95
C LEU A 13 -5.24 -5.44 -2.24
N GLY A 14 -5.40 -6.77 -2.23
CA GLY A 14 -5.03 -7.60 -3.40
C GLY A 14 -6.06 -8.63 -3.84
N PHE A 15 -6.69 -9.33 -2.91
CA PHE A 15 -7.47 -10.52 -3.27
C PHE A 15 -8.79 -10.24 -3.97
N PHE A 16 -9.37 -9.06 -3.77
CA PHE A 16 -10.49 -8.59 -4.58
C PHE A 16 -10.16 -8.62 -6.09
N PHE A 17 -8.98 -8.09 -6.46
CA PHE A 17 -8.55 -8.03 -7.87
C PHE A 17 -8.20 -9.40 -8.42
N PHE A 18 -7.56 -10.25 -7.61
CA PHE A 18 -7.30 -11.64 -7.97
C PHE A 18 -8.58 -12.42 -8.20
N LEU A 19 -9.53 -12.39 -7.26
CA LEU A 19 -10.81 -13.11 -7.37
C LEU A 19 -11.65 -12.58 -8.52
N THR A 20 -11.65 -11.26 -8.76
CA THR A 20 -12.27 -10.67 -9.96
C THR A 20 -11.66 -11.22 -11.24
N ALA A 21 -10.33 -11.29 -11.32
CA ALA A 21 -9.66 -11.89 -12.48
C ALA A 21 -10.00 -13.38 -12.65
N MET A 22 -10.06 -14.16 -11.56
CA MET A 22 -10.47 -15.57 -11.61
C MET A 22 -11.93 -15.72 -12.05
N GLY A 23 -12.82 -14.84 -11.60
CA GLY A 23 -14.22 -14.79 -12.04
C GLY A 23 -14.34 -14.47 -13.54
N LEU A 24 -13.58 -13.51 -14.04
CA LEU A 24 -13.53 -13.19 -15.48
C LEU A 24 -12.95 -14.36 -16.30
N LEU A 25 -11.97 -15.09 -15.78
CA LEU A 25 -11.45 -16.29 -16.44
C LEU A 25 -12.50 -17.42 -16.49
N TRP A 26 -13.24 -17.64 -15.40
CA TRP A 26 -14.35 -18.59 -15.37
C TRP A 26 -15.45 -18.19 -16.38
N LEU A 27 -15.84 -16.92 -16.40
CA LEU A 27 -16.85 -16.39 -17.31
C LEU A 27 -16.42 -16.53 -18.77
N ARG A 28 -15.14 -16.24 -19.08
CA ARG A 28 -14.57 -16.44 -20.41
C ARG A 28 -14.65 -17.91 -20.82
N ASP A 29 -14.28 -18.84 -19.95
CA ASP A 29 -14.29 -20.27 -20.24
C ASP A 29 -15.73 -20.79 -20.45
N LEU A 30 -16.69 -20.26 -19.68
CA LEU A 30 -18.11 -20.52 -19.90
C LEU A 30 -18.60 -20.02 -21.27
N ILE A 31 -18.26 -18.78 -21.65
CA ILE A 31 -18.76 -18.18 -22.91
C ILE A 31 -18.04 -18.77 -24.13
N LYS A 32 -16.71 -18.86 -24.09
CA LYS A 32 -15.88 -19.22 -25.26
C LYS A 32 -15.69 -20.73 -25.40
N LYS A 33 -15.52 -21.45 -24.30
CA LYS A 33 -15.29 -22.90 -24.33
C LYS A 33 -16.57 -23.70 -24.04
N ARG A 34 -17.65 -23.03 -23.59
CA ARG A 34 -18.90 -23.68 -23.15
C ARG A 34 -18.68 -24.71 -22.03
N VAL A 35 -17.61 -24.52 -21.23
CA VAL A 35 -17.28 -25.39 -20.11
C VAL A 35 -17.87 -24.81 -18.83
N TRP A 36 -18.83 -25.51 -18.25
CA TRP A 36 -19.33 -25.19 -16.92
C TRP A 36 -18.47 -25.88 -15.86
N ASN A 37 -17.69 -25.09 -15.10
CA ASN A 37 -16.88 -25.61 -14.00
C ASN A 37 -17.44 -25.11 -12.66
N PRO A 38 -18.37 -25.87 -12.03
CA PRO A 38 -18.98 -25.46 -10.77
C PRO A 38 -18.00 -25.55 -9.60
N VAL A 39 -16.99 -26.43 -9.67
CA VAL A 39 -15.97 -26.55 -8.63
C VAL A 39 -15.09 -25.30 -8.60
N PHE A 40 -14.71 -24.77 -9.76
CA PHE A 40 -13.93 -23.52 -9.83
C PHE A 40 -14.74 -22.32 -9.34
N LEU A 41 -16.01 -22.21 -9.73
CA LEU A 41 -16.91 -21.17 -9.21
C LEU A 41 -17.11 -21.31 -7.70
N GLY A 42 -17.32 -22.53 -7.20
CA GLY A 42 -17.47 -22.82 -5.78
C GLY A 42 -16.22 -22.44 -4.98
N GLY A 43 -15.02 -22.64 -5.53
CA GLY A 43 -13.77 -22.19 -4.91
C GLY A 43 -13.65 -20.66 -4.82
N ILE A 44 -14.03 -19.95 -5.89
CA ILE A 44 -14.08 -18.47 -5.88
C ILE A 44 -15.11 -17.99 -4.86
N ALA A 45 -16.30 -18.57 -4.86
CA ALA A 45 -17.38 -18.22 -3.94
C ALA A 45 -16.97 -18.46 -2.48
N LEU A 46 -16.44 -19.65 -2.16
CA LEU A 46 -15.98 -20.00 -0.81
C LEU A 46 -14.94 -19.00 -0.28
N MET A 47 -13.89 -18.73 -1.07
CA MET A 47 -12.83 -17.81 -0.67
C MET A 47 -13.36 -16.39 -0.52
N THR A 48 -14.26 -15.95 -1.41
CA THR A 48 -14.92 -14.65 -1.31
C THR A 48 -15.73 -14.56 -0.02
N THR A 49 -16.58 -15.54 0.29
CA THR A 49 -17.39 -15.56 1.51
C THR A 49 -16.53 -15.46 2.77
N ILE A 50 -15.40 -16.17 2.82
CA ILE A 50 -14.49 -16.11 3.98
C ILE A 50 -13.87 -14.71 4.12
N TYR A 51 -13.42 -14.09 3.02
CA TYR A 51 -12.94 -12.70 3.06
C TYR A 51 -14.01 -11.74 3.56
N LEU A 52 -15.24 -11.86 3.04
CA LEU A 52 -16.33 -10.98 3.46
C LEU A 52 -16.68 -11.18 4.94
N ALA A 53 -16.57 -12.42 5.45
CA ALA A 53 -16.77 -12.72 6.86
C ALA A 53 -15.68 -12.12 7.76
N ILE A 54 -14.41 -12.16 7.32
CA ILE A 54 -13.30 -11.56 8.08
C ILE A 54 -13.39 -10.02 8.06
N GLU A 55 -13.69 -9.45 6.90
CA GLU A 55 -13.69 -8.00 6.65
C GLU A 55 -15.08 -7.36 6.86
N TYR A 56 -15.98 -8.03 7.60
CA TYR A 56 -17.37 -7.60 7.73
C TYR A 56 -17.50 -6.16 8.24
N ARG A 57 -16.63 -5.73 9.17
CA ARG A 57 -16.62 -4.36 9.70
C ARG A 57 -16.33 -3.33 8.61
N LEU A 58 -15.38 -3.64 7.73
CA LEU A 58 -15.02 -2.78 6.62
C LEU A 58 -16.14 -2.69 5.59
N LEU A 59 -16.80 -3.81 5.28
CA LEU A 59 -17.95 -3.84 4.38
C LEU A 59 -19.13 -3.06 4.96
N LEU A 60 -19.41 -3.24 6.25
CA LEU A 60 -20.46 -2.49 6.93
C LEU A 60 -20.17 -0.99 6.92
N GLY A 61 -18.94 -0.59 7.19
CA GLY A 61 -18.51 0.80 7.09
C GLY A 61 -18.55 1.35 5.65
N LEU A 62 -18.29 0.52 4.64
CA LEU A 62 -18.32 0.97 3.24
C LEU A 62 -19.75 1.17 2.73
N VAL A 63 -20.66 0.24 3.05
CA VAL A 63 -22.00 0.16 2.46
C VAL A 63 -23.07 0.85 3.31
N PHE A 64 -22.98 0.79 4.64
CA PHE A 64 -24.04 1.23 5.56
C PHE A 64 -23.67 2.45 6.42
N ALA A 65 -22.48 3.03 6.26
CA ALA A 65 -22.15 4.24 7.01
C ALA A 65 -22.87 5.46 6.39
N GLU A 66 -23.77 6.06 7.17
CA GLU A 66 -24.50 7.29 6.80
C GLU A 66 -23.67 8.56 7.00
N ALA A 67 -22.65 8.51 7.87
CA ALA A 67 -21.81 9.67 8.16
C ALA A 67 -20.68 9.84 7.12
N PRO A 68 -20.39 11.08 6.68
CA PRO A 68 -19.31 11.36 5.75
C PRO A 68 -17.96 11.01 6.36
N LYS A 69 -17.08 10.47 5.53
CA LYS A 69 -15.81 9.87 5.96
C LYS A 69 -14.63 10.72 5.54
N SER A 70 -13.56 10.65 6.33
CA SER A 70 -12.30 11.36 6.04
C SER A 70 -11.80 11.11 4.60
N ARG A 71 -12.05 9.90 4.07
CA ARG A 71 -11.64 9.42 2.75
C ARG A 71 -12.41 10.04 1.57
N GLU A 72 -13.52 10.73 1.80
CA GLU A 72 -14.26 11.43 0.75
C GLU A 72 -13.50 12.66 0.25
N GLU A 73 -12.63 13.27 1.06
CA GLU A 73 -11.77 14.38 0.65
C GLU A 73 -10.44 13.92 0.04
N PHE A 74 -10.36 12.66 -0.40
CA PHE A 74 -9.15 12.11 -0.98
C PHE A 74 -9.01 12.49 -2.45
N VAL A 75 -8.06 13.37 -2.76
CA VAL A 75 -7.85 13.83 -4.14
C VAL A 75 -6.90 12.88 -4.87
N ASN A 76 -7.46 12.03 -5.73
CA ASN A 76 -6.71 11.02 -6.48
C ASN A 76 -6.29 11.44 -7.90
N SER A 77 -7.07 12.30 -8.56
CA SER A 77 -6.99 12.50 -10.01
C SER A 77 -6.16 13.73 -10.37
N THR A 78 -4.86 13.73 -10.05
CA THR A 78 -4.01 14.93 -10.19
C THR A 78 -3.22 14.99 -11.50
N LEU A 79 -3.06 13.86 -12.21
CA LEU A 79 -2.13 13.75 -13.32
C LEU A 79 -2.73 14.21 -14.66
N GLY A 80 -1.92 14.92 -15.45
CA GLY A 80 -2.20 15.18 -16.87
C GLY A 80 -1.91 13.96 -17.76
N PHE A 81 -2.33 14.04 -19.03
CA PHE A 81 -2.16 12.96 -20.02
C PHE A 81 -0.70 12.50 -20.18
N TRP A 82 0.22 13.44 -20.46
CA TRP A 82 1.64 13.12 -20.67
C TRP A 82 2.32 12.54 -19.44
N HIS A 83 2.04 13.10 -18.26
CA HIS A 83 2.53 12.56 -17.00
C HIS A 83 2.00 11.15 -16.73
N SER A 84 0.74 10.87 -17.07
CA SER A 84 0.16 9.52 -16.97
C SER A 84 0.85 8.54 -17.92
N LEU A 85 1.17 8.96 -19.14
CA LEU A 85 1.90 8.12 -20.09
C LEU A 85 3.33 7.83 -19.61
N LEU A 86 4.06 8.85 -19.13
CA LEU A 86 5.39 8.67 -18.56
C LEU A 86 5.37 7.76 -17.33
N LEU A 87 4.37 7.91 -16.46
CA LEU A 87 4.17 7.03 -15.32
C LEU A 87 3.87 5.59 -15.77
N ALA A 88 3.08 5.39 -16.83
CA ALA A 88 2.83 4.07 -17.39
C ALA A 88 4.10 3.41 -17.93
N LEU A 89 4.97 4.18 -18.59
CA LEU A 89 6.26 3.70 -19.08
C LEU A 89 7.22 3.39 -17.92
N GLY A 90 7.33 4.29 -16.95
CA GLY A 90 8.14 4.07 -15.75
C GLY A 90 7.70 2.83 -14.98
N ASN A 91 6.38 2.67 -14.77
CA ASN A 91 5.81 1.50 -14.12
C ASN A 91 6.00 0.22 -14.95
N PHE A 92 6.01 0.31 -16.28
CA PHE A 92 6.27 -0.84 -17.15
C PHE A 92 7.73 -1.31 -17.07
N ILE A 93 8.67 -0.38 -16.93
CA ILE A 93 10.12 -0.67 -16.92
C ILE A 93 10.60 -1.04 -15.50
N PHE A 94 10.23 -0.26 -14.50
CA PHE A 94 10.76 -0.36 -13.12
C PHE A 94 9.81 -1.10 -12.16
N GLY A 95 8.53 -1.22 -12.52
CA GLY A 95 7.51 -1.76 -11.62
C GLY A 95 6.97 -0.71 -10.66
N HIS A 96 6.25 -1.18 -9.64
CA HIS A 96 5.62 -0.34 -8.63
C HIS A 96 6.13 -0.71 -7.25
N SER A 97 6.33 0.27 -6.36
CA SER A 97 6.90 0.05 -5.02
C SER A 97 6.05 -0.88 -4.16
N HIS A 98 4.73 -0.78 -4.23
CA HIS A 98 3.84 -1.67 -3.47
C HIS A 98 3.82 -3.12 -3.97
N VAL A 99 4.27 -3.36 -5.20
CA VAL A 99 4.28 -4.68 -5.84
C VAL A 99 5.56 -4.78 -6.67
N LEU A 100 6.66 -4.85 -5.94
CA LEU A 100 7.99 -4.82 -6.49
C LEU A 100 8.27 -6.13 -7.22
N THR A 101 8.48 -6.05 -8.53
CA THR A 101 8.52 -7.23 -9.41
C THR A 101 9.93 -7.66 -9.77
N MET A 102 10.93 -6.80 -9.51
CA MET A 102 12.35 -7.08 -9.78
C MET A 102 12.60 -7.62 -11.20
N HIS A 103 11.87 -7.07 -12.17
CA HIS A 103 11.85 -7.59 -13.54
C HIS A 103 12.75 -6.78 -14.48
N THR A 104 13.21 -5.59 -14.08
CA THR A 104 13.93 -4.66 -14.96
C THR A 104 15.26 -5.22 -15.46
N LEU A 105 16.05 -5.86 -14.60
CA LEU A 105 17.45 -6.20 -14.91
C LEU A 105 17.59 -7.47 -15.77
N VAL A 106 16.73 -8.47 -15.59
CA VAL A 106 16.85 -9.76 -16.29
C VAL A 106 15.61 -10.09 -17.09
N ILE A 107 14.44 -10.04 -16.46
CA ILE A 107 13.18 -10.42 -17.10
C ILE A 107 12.90 -9.53 -18.30
N LEU A 108 12.96 -8.21 -18.17
CA LEU A 108 12.63 -7.27 -19.23
C LEU A 108 13.53 -7.44 -20.48
N PRO A 109 14.88 -7.52 -20.37
CA PRO A 109 15.73 -7.88 -21.49
C PRO A 109 15.35 -9.22 -22.14
N VAL A 110 15.06 -10.25 -21.34
CA VAL A 110 14.62 -11.56 -21.85
C VAL A 110 13.29 -11.44 -22.61
N LEU A 111 12.33 -10.66 -22.11
CA LEU A 111 11.06 -10.41 -22.77
C LEU A 111 11.28 -9.69 -24.11
N VAL A 112 12.16 -8.69 -24.18
CA VAL A 112 12.49 -7.96 -25.42
C VAL A 112 13.16 -8.87 -26.45
N ILE A 113 14.15 -9.66 -26.04
CA ILE A 113 14.83 -10.63 -26.90
C ILE A 113 13.81 -11.65 -27.45
N THR A 114 12.96 -12.18 -26.57
CA THR A 114 11.95 -13.17 -26.96
C THR A 114 10.91 -12.55 -27.91
N LEU A 115 10.47 -11.32 -27.65
CA LEU A 115 9.54 -10.59 -28.53
C LEU A 115 10.11 -10.45 -29.94
N ARG A 116 11.38 -10.06 -30.07
CA ARG A 116 12.04 -9.95 -31.38
C ARG A 116 12.01 -11.28 -32.13
N ILE A 117 12.31 -12.39 -31.45
CA ILE A 117 12.30 -13.74 -32.04
C ILE A 117 10.89 -14.13 -32.48
N VAL A 118 9.90 -13.89 -31.62
CA VAL A 118 8.49 -14.20 -31.89
C VAL A 118 7.96 -13.43 -33.11
N ILE A 119 8.28 -12.14 -33.24
CA ILE A 119 7.88 -11.30 -34.38
C ILE A 119 8.49 -11.84 -35.69
N ILE A 120 9.74 -12.27 -35.66
CA ILE A 120 10.45 -12.80 -36.83
C ILE A 120 9.92 -14.18 -37.24
N ARG A 121 9.71 -15.09 -36.28
CA ARG A 121 9.32 -16.49 -36.57
C ARG A 121 7.83 -16.68 -36.87
N ARG A 122 6.96 -15.77 -36.40
CA ARG A 122 5.49 -15.82 -36.55
C ARG A 122 4.87 -17.21 -36.27
N SER A 123 5.20 -17.87 -35.14
CA SER A 123 4.88 -19.31 -34.99
C SER A 123 3.98 -19.69 -33.80
N GLY A 124 2.83 -20.31 -34.08
CA GLY A 124 2.12 -21.16 -33.12
C GLY A 124 1.41 -20.49 -31.94
N GLN A 125 0.81 -21.32 -31.09
CA GLN A 125 -0.07 -20.88 -30.00
C GLN A 125 0.71 -20.29 -28.80
N VAL A 126 1.93 -20.77 -28.56
CA VAL A 126 2.78 -20.32 -27.44
C VAL A 126 3.23 -18.88 -27.63
N ASP A 127 3.68 -18.54 -28.85
CA ASP A 127 4.08 -17.18 -29.22
C ASP A 127 2.91 -16.19 -29.06
N ARG A 128 1.70 -16.59 -29.47
CA ARG A 128 0.49 -15.79 -29.24
C ARG A 128 0.22 -15.56 -27.75
N ARG A 129 0.31 -16.60 -26.91
CA ARG A 129 0.15 -16.49 -25.45
C ARG A 129 1.18 -15.55 -24.84
N PHE A 130 2.44 -15.63 -25.29
CA PHE A 130 3.49 -14.71 -24.86
C PHE A 130 3.15 -13.25 -25.22
N ILE A 131 2.72 -12.98 -26.46
CA ILE A 131 2.29 -11.63 -26.89
C ILE A 131 1.10 -11.16 -26.04
N TYR A 132 0.10 -12.01 -25.79
CA TYR A 132 -1.05 -11.66 -24.95
C TYR A 132 -0.62 -11.23 -23.55
N LEU A 133 0.31 -11.95 -22.90
CA LEU A 133 0.82 -11.57 -21.58
C LEU A 133 1.59 -10.25 -21.62
N LEU A 134 2.39 -10.01 -22.66
CA LEU A 134 3.14 -8.76 -22.80
C LEU A 134 2.20 -7.55 -22.99
N VAL A 135 1.20 -7.69 -23.85
CA VAL A 135 0.15 -6.69 -24.05
C VAL A 135 -0.63 -6.47 -22.76
N LEU A 136 -1.02 -7.53 -22.06
CA LEU A 136 -1.70 -7.44 -20.78
C LEU A 136 -0.86 -6.70 -19.73
N ASN A 137 0.45 -6.94 -19.65
CA ASN A 137 1.35 -6.18 -18.77
C ASN A 137 1.35 -4.68 -19.12
N GLY A 138 1.43 -4.34 -20.40
CA GLY A 138 1.32 -2.96 -20.89
C GLY A 138 0.00 -2.31 -20.52
N LEU A 139 -1.13 -3.01 -20.74
CA LEU A 139 -2.47 -2.53 -20.39
C LEU A 139 -2.64 -2.34 -18.88
N LEU A 140 -2.13 -3.24 -18.05
CA LEU A 140 -2.16 -3.08 -16.60
C LEU A 140 -1.30 -1.91 -16.13
N SER A 141 -0.18 -1.64 -16.81
CA SER A 141 0.66 -0.47 -16.52
C SER A 141 -0.03 0.84 -16.90
N LEU A 142 -0.68 0.87 -18.06
CA LEU A 142 -1.50 1.99 -18.51
C LEU A 142 -2.69 2.22 -17.57
N TRP A 143 -3.42 1.16 -17.22
CA TRP A 143 -4.54 1.23 -16.28
C TRP A 143 -4.13 1.87 -14.96
N TYR A 144 -3.02 1.40 -14.36
CA TYR A 144 -2.49 1.98 -13.13
C TYR A 144 -2.26 3.49 -13.27
N ALA A 145 -1.56 3.92 -14.31
CA ALA A 145 -1.15 5.31 -14.45
C ALA A 145 -2.34 6.23 -14.80
N PHE A 146 -3.21 5.77 -15.70
CA PHE A 146 -4.38 6.54 -16.11
C PHE A 146 -5.47 6.59 -15.05
N TRP A 147 -5.46 5.70 -14.05
CA TRP A 147 -6.38 5.79 -12.91
C TRP A 147 -6.24 7.13 -12.15
N TYR A 148 -5.05 7.72 -12.14
CA TYR A 148 -4.77 9.01 -11.47
C TYR A 148 -4.89 10.21 -12.43
N ASN A 149 -5.37 9.99 -13.65
CA ASN A 149 -5.56 11.05 -14.63
C ASN A 149 -6.80 11.90 -14.30
N LYS A 150 -6.71 13.21 -14.53
CA LYS A 150 -7.82 14.17 -14.38
C LYS A 150 -9.10 13.77 -15.12
N ALA A 151 -9.00 13.03 -16.22
CA ALA A 151 -10.17 12.54 -16.97
C ALA A 151 -11.15 11.66 -16.15
N TRP A 152 -10.69 11.06 -15.04
CA TRP A 152 -11.56 10.27 -14.16
C TRP A 152 -12.31 11.10 -13.12
N GLU A 153 -11.92 12.36 -12.89
CA GLU A 153 -12.50 13.23 -11.86
C GLU A 153 -14.03 13.32 -11.96
N PRO A 154 -14.66 13.60 -13.12
CA PRO A 154 -16.12 13.73 -13.20
C PRO A 154 -16.88 12.43 -12.88
N LEU A 155 -16.24 11.28 -13.09
CA LEU A 155 -16.84 9.98 -12.79
C LEU A 155 -16.68 9.62 -11.31
N LYS A 156 -15.50 9.91 -10.73
CA LYS A 156 -15.19 9.65 -9.33
C LYS A 156 -16.04 10.50 -8.38
N GLU A 157 -16.27 11.77 -8.73
CA GLU A 157 -17.18 12.65 -7.99
C GLU A 157 -18.64 12.14 -7.99
N ARG A 158 -19.08 11.49 -9.08
CA ARG A 158 -20.44 10.92 -9.17
C ARG A 158 -20.60 9.60 -8.42
N PHE A 159 -19.52 8.81 -8.34
CA PHE A 159 -19.54 7.48 -7.75
C PHE A 159 -18.47 7.39 -6.67
N SER A 160 -18.83 7.73 -5.43
CA SER A 160 -17.95 7.74 -4.25
C SER A 160 -17.18 6.44 -4.01
N LEU A 161 -17.69 5.30 -4.51
CA LEU A 161 -17.01 4.01 -4.49
C LEU A 161 -15.66 4.06 -5.25
N LEU A 162 -15.55 4.83 -6.33
CA LEU A 162 -14.34 4.90 -7.16
C LEU A 162 -13.21 5.67 -6.47
N ASP A 163 -13.51 6.60 -5.57
CA ASP A 163 -12.51 7.28 -4.73
C ASP A 163 -12.20 6.48 -3.46
N THR A 164 -13.21 5.86 -2.87
CA THR A 164 -13.03 5.06 -1.66
C THR A 164 -12.25 3.78 -1.95
N PHE A 165 -12.53 3.12 -3.08
CA PHE A 165 -11.86 1.89 -3.50
C PHE A 165 -10.94 2.14 -4.70
N ASN A 166 -9.62 2.05 -4.46
CA ASN A 166 -8.64 2.33 -5.51
C ASN A 166 -8.52 1.16 -6.49
N PHE A 167 -9.19 1.26 -7.63
CA PHE A 167 -9.12 0.25 -8.69
C PHE A 167 -7.83 0.27 -9.50
N ALA A 168 -6.92 1.26 -9.34
CA ALA A 168 -5.58 1.18 -9.95
C ALA A 168 -4.89 -0.14 -9.58
N ARG A 169 -5.19 -0.69 -8.39
CA ARG A 169 -4.68 -1.95 -7.85
C ARG A 169 -4.98 -3.20 -8.67
N PHE A 170 -5.75 -3.14 -9.77
CA PHE A 170 -5.73 -4.21 -10.78
C PHE A 170 -4.29 -4.50 -11.29
N HIS A 171 -3.39 -3.52 -11.21
CA HIS A 171 -1.96 -3.73 -11.49
C HIS A 171 -1.26 -4.71 -10.53
N PHE A 172 -1.87 -5.11 -9.42
CA PHE A 172 -1.34 -6.17 -8.55
C PHE A 172 -1.36 -7.56 -9.23
N LEU A 173 -2.05 -7.70 -10.36
CA LEU A 173 -1.94 -8.88 -11.23
C LEU A 173 -0.63 -8.91 -12.03
N ARG A 174 0.11 -7.79 -12.11
CA ARG A 174 1.31 -7.68 -12.95
C ARG A 174 2.44 -8.65 -12.58
N PRO A 175 2.79 -8.93 -11.31
CA PRO A 175 3.76 -9.97 -10.99
C PRO A 175 3.44 -11.30 -11.66
N LEU A 176 2.19 -11.75 -11.53
CA LEU A 176 1.75 -12.99 -12.18
C LEU A 176 1.95 -12.92 -13.70
N VAL A 177 1.50 -11.85 -14.33
CA VAL A 177 1.61 -11.66 -15.79
C VAL A 177 3.07 -11.61 -16.26
N ILE A 178 3.93 -10.88 -15.54
CA ILE A 178 5.35 -10.69 -15.87
C ILE A 178 6.11 -12.01 -15.69
N TYR A 179 5.94 -12.72 -14.58
CA TYR A 179 6.65 -13.96 -14.31
C TYR A 179 6.15 -15.13 -15.19
N LEU A 180 4.85 -15.18 -15.51
CA LEU A 180 4.35 -16.11 -16.53
C LEU A 180 4.89 -15.75 -17.92
N GLY A 181 4.97 -14.46 -18.25
CA GLY A 181 5.59 -13.97 -19.49
C GLY A 181 7.06 -14.36 -19.56
N PHE A 182 7.78 -14.25 -18.45
CA PHE A 182 9.18 -14.66 -18.32
C PHE A 182 9.34 -16.17 -18.53
N ALA A 183 8.53 -16.98 -17.84
CA ALA A 183 8.55 -18.43 -17.99
C ALA A 183 8.26 -18.87 -19.44
N LEU A 184 7.26 -18.28 -20.09
CA LEU A 184 6.98 -18.52 -21.51
C LEU A 184 8.11 -18.04 -22.41
N GLY A 185 8.71 -16.88 -22.11
CA GLY A 185 9.85 -16.35 -22.85
C GLY A 185 11.04 -17.31 -22.81
N LEU A 186 11.44 -17.73 -21.60
CA LEU A 186 12.49 -18.74 -21.40
C LEU A 186 12.15 -20.06 -22.10
N TYR A 187 10.89 -20.49 -22.10
CA TYR A 187 10.47 -21.70 -22.78
C TYR A 187 10.61 -21.60 -24.31
N ILE A 188 10.24 -20.47 -24.90
CA ILE A 188 10.43 -20.20 -26.34
C ILE A 188 11.93 -20.21 -26.67
N LEU A 189 12.76 -19.55 -25.86
CA LEU A 189 14.22 -19.55 -26.03
C LEU A 189 14.79 -20.97 -25.90
N TRP A 190 14.34 -21.75 -24.93
CA TRP A 190 14.78 -23.13 -24.73
C TRP A 190 14.49 -24.02 -25.95
N ARG A 191 13.32 -23.83 -26.58
CA ARG A 191 12.91 -24.56 -27.79
C ARG A 191 13.75 -24.24 -29.03
N LEU A 192 14.48 -23.14 -29.06
CA LEU A 192 15.43 -22.85 -30.15
C LEU A 192 16.61 -23.83 -30.17
N GLY A 193 16.90 -24.49 -29.04
CA GLY A 193 18.03 -25.42 -28.92
C GLY A 193 19.39 -24.72 -28.91
N GLY A 194 20.46 -25.51 -29.06
CA GLY A 194 21.84 -25.02 -29.05
C GLY A 194 22.20 -24.24 -27.78
N ASP A 195 22.92 -23.14 -27.94
CA ASP A 195 23.39 -22.31 -26.82
C ASP A 195 22.27 -21.59 -26.08
N TRP A 196 21.06 -21.47 -26.64
CA TRP A 196 19.93 -20.87 -25.94
C TRP A 196 19.56 -21.64 -24.66
N ARG A 197 19.75 -22.96 -24.64
CA ARG A 197 19.53 -23.76 -23.42
C ARG A 197 20.48 -23.37 -22.30
N LYS A 198 21.75 -23.06 -22.62
CA LYS A 198 22.74 -22.57 -21.65
C LYS A 198 22.37 -21.15 -21.19
N ARG A 199 22.00 -20.26 -22.11
CA ARG A 199 21.57 -18.88 -21.79
C ARG A 199 20.36 -18.83 -20.86
N VAL A 200 19.36 -19.68 -21.09
CA VAL A 200 18.18 -19.78 -20.22
C VAL A 200 18.56 -20.13 -18.79
N ARG A 201 19.50 -21.06 -18.58
CA ARG A 201 20.00 -21.39 -17.22
C ARG A 201 20.68 -20.17 -16.58
N TRP A 202 21.50 -19.45 -17.33
CA TRP A 202 22.12 -18.22 -16.84
C TRP A 202 21.11 -17.13 -16.49
N PHE A 203 20.07 -16.92 -17.31
CA PHE A 203 19.00 -15.97 -16.98
C PHE A 203 18.26 -16.35 -15.70
N LEU A 204 18.00 -17.64 -15.46
CA LEU A 204 17.38 -18.09 -14.22
C LEU A 204 18.29 -17.84 -13.01
N VAL A 205 19.57 -18.22 -13.10
CA VAL A 205 20.55 -17.97 -12.02
C VAL A 205 20.66 -16.48 -11.74
N LEU A 206 20.79 -15.64 -12.77
CA LEU A 206 20.89 -14.20 -12.62
C LEU A 206 19.64 -13.59 -11.99
N GLN A 207 18.44 -14.03 -12.39
CA GLN A 207 17.20 -13.55 -11.78
C GLN A 207 17.13 -13.93 -10.30
N VAL A 208 17.57 -15.13 -9.93
CA VAL A 208 17.63 -15.56 -8.53
C VAL A 208 18.62 -14.69 -7.75
N VAL A 209 19.80 -14.42 -8.28
CA VAL A 209 20.79 -13.53 -7.66
C VAL A 209 20.21 -12.13 -7.45
N VAL A 210 19.54 -11.54 -8.45
CA VAL A 210 18.87 -10.24 -8.31
C VAL A 210 17.84 -10.26 -7.19
N LEU A 211 17.02 -11.31 -7.10
CA LEU A 211 16.02 -11.44 -6.03
C LEU A 211 16.65 -11.54 -4.63
N PHE A 212 17.78 -12.25 -4.49
CA PHE A 212 18.50 -12.31 -3.22
C PHE A 212 19.09 -10.94 -2.84
N CYS A 213 19.74 -10.26 -3.77
CA CYS A 213 20.34 -8.93 -3.52
C CYS A 213 19.28 -7.86 -3.21
N CYS A 214 18.08 -8.00 -3.77
CA CYS A 214 16.96 -7.08 -3.55
C CYS A 214 15.99 -7.54 -2.47
N ASN A 215 16.43 -8.43 -1.56
CA ASN A 215 15.63 -8.82 -0.42
C ASN A 215 15.44 -7.63 0.54
N ASP A 216 14.20 -7.35 0.90
CA ASP A 216 13.85 -6.20 1.76
C ASP A 216 14.60 -6.19 3.10
N GLU A 217 14.89 -7.35 3.70
CA GLU A 217 15.67 -7.42 4.96
C GLU A 217 17.09 -6.89 4.78
N ILE A 218 17.72 -7.20 3.64
CA ILE A 218 19.06 -6.70 3.30
C ILE A 218 18.97 -5.22 2.97
N VAL A 219 18.01 -4.84 2.13
CA VAL A 219 17.83 -3.46 1.66
C VAL A 219 17.58 -2.51 2.83
N TYR A 220 16.62 -2.82 3.71
CA TYR A 220 16.30 -1.98 4.86
C TYR A 220 17.43 -1.92 5.89
N ARG A 221 18.17 -3.03 6.08
CA ARG A 221 19.35 -3.02 6.94
C ARG A 221 20.45 -2.10 6.40
N VAL A 222 20.68 -2.10 5.09
CA VAL A 222 21.67 -1.22 4.44
C VAL A 222 21.24 0.25 4.50
N TYR A 223 19.94 0.54 4.39
CA TYR A 223 19.42 1.90 4.56
C TYR A 223 19.44 2.40 6.00
N GLY A 224 19.73 1.54 6.98
CA GLY A 224 19.71 1.90 8.40
C GLY A 224 18.28 2.12 8.93
N GLU A 225 17.28 1.51 8.29
CA GLU A 225 15.90 1.56 8.77
C GLU A 225 15.78 0.78 10.10
N PRO A 226 14.95 1.25 11.05
CA PRO A 226 14.82 0.59 12.33
C PRO A 226 14.14 -0.77 12.19
N THR A 227 14.60 -1.74 12.98
CA THR A 227 13.88 -3.00 13.15
C THR A 227 12.51 -2.76 13.77
N PHE A 228 11.61 -3.73 13.65
CA PHE A 228 10.29 -3.67 14.28
C PHE A 228 10.37 -3.32 15.78
N LYS A 229 11.28 -3.98 16.53
CA LYS A 229 11.49 -3.72 17.97
C LYS A 229 11.96 -2.28 18.21
N GLN A 230 12.94 -1.81 17.44
CA GLN A 230 13.47 -0.44 17.52
C GLN A 230 12.40 0.61 17.20
N PHE A 231 11.58 0.36 16.17
CA PHE A 231 10.52 1.27 15.74
C PHE A 231 9.41 1.41 16.79
N TYR A 232 9.02 0.33 17.47
CA TYR A 232 7.93 0.40 18.45
C TYR A 232 8.35 0.85 19.85
N ALA A 233 9.66 0.98 20.14
CA ALA A 233 10.17 1.55 21.39
C ALA A 233 9.54 0.98 22.67
N VAL A 234 9.25 -0.34 22.68
CA VAL A 234 8.45 -0.98 23.74
C VAL A 234 9.01 -0.68 25.14
N ASP A 235 10.33 -0.80 25.32
CA ASP A 235 10.98 -0.55 26.61
C ASP A 235 10.82 0.91 27.09
N GLN A 236 10.90 1.88 26.18
CA GLN A 236 10.72 3.29 26.55
C GLN A 236 9.26 3.57 26.92
N PHE A 237 8.31 2.99 26.19
CA PHE A 237 6.88 3.17 26.50
C PHE A 237 6.47 2.46 27.79
N GLU A 238 7.07 1.32 28.15
CA GLU A 238 6.89 0.71 29.48
C GLU A 238 7.43 1.61 30.60
N GLN A 239 8.58 2.25 30.39
CA GLN A 239 9.11 3.25 31.33
C GLN A 239 8.20 4.48 31.44
N ILE A 240 7.60 4.92 30.32
CA ILE A 240 6.62 6.02 30.31
C ILE A 240 5.38 5.64 31.11
N LYS A 241 4.81 4.44 30.90
CA LYS A 241 3.66 3.95 31.69
C LYS A 241 3.97 3.96 33.18
N THR A 242 5.12 3.40 33.54
CA THR A 242 5.59 3.34 34.94
C THR A 242 5.75 4.74 35.54
N TYR A 243 6.30 5.68 34.78
CA TYR A 243 6.50 7.05 35.22
C TYR A 243 5.18 7.82 35.40
N ILE A 244 4.22 7.66 34.49
CA ILE A 244 2.90 8.30 34.60
C ILE A 244 2.10 7.72 35.78
N GLY A 245 2.19 6.39 35.98
CA GLY A 245 1.61 5.72 37.15
C GLY A 245 0.08 5.79 37.25
N GLN A 246 -0.61 6.11 36.15
CA GLN A 246 -2.08 6.15 36.06
C GLN A 246 -2.57 5.15 35.01
N PRO A 247 -3.81 4.62 35.14
CA PRO A 247 -4.42 3.81 34.10
C PRO A 247 -4.50 4.56 32.76
N GLN A 248 -4.15 3.90 31.66
CA GLN A 248 -3.96 4.57 30.35
C GLN A 248 -5.26 5.13 29.75
N ASP A 249 -6.41 4.67 30.21
CA ASP A 249 -7.74 5.11 29.78
C ASP A 249 -8.17 6.42 30.46
N THR A 250 -7.52 6.85 31.55
CA THR A 250 -7.86 8.08 32.29
C THR A 250 -7.24 9.34 31.68
N TYR A 251 -6.32 9.20 30.73
CA TYR A 251 -5.68 10.32 30.05
C TYR A 251 -5.58 10.08 28.54
N ARG A 252 -5.22 11.13 27.80
CA ARG A 252 -4.96 11.05 26.37
C ARG A 252 -3.58 11.60 26.08
N VAL A 253 -2.93 11.02 25.08
CA VAL A 253 -1.62 11.47 24.60
C VAL A 253 -1.74 11.96 23.16
N ALA A 254 -0.81 12.82 22.75
CA ALA A 254 -0.68 13.24 21.36
C ALA A 254 0.79 13.05 20.95
N SER A 255 1.02 12.59 19.73
CA SER A 255 2.36 12.33 19.21
C SER A 255 2.82 13.50 18.35
N ILE A 256 3.91 14.16 18.77
CA ILE A 256 4.50 15.29 18.06
C ILE A 256 5.89 14.89 17.61
N GLY A 257 6.14 14.90 16.29
CA GLY A 257 7.44 14.49 15.73
C GLY A 257 7.73 12.99 15.82
N ILE A 258 6.74 12.17 16.20
CA ILE A 258 6.81 10.71 16.27
C ILE A 258 5.51 10.11 15.73
N HIS A 259 5.58 8.91 15.14
CA HIS A 259 4.42 8.26 14.54
C HIS A 259 3.44 7.76 15.63
N PRO A 260 2.14 8.10 15.59
CA PRO A 260 1.18 7.75 16.66
C PRO A 260 0.98 6.26 16.85
N VAL A 261 1.15 5.46 15.78
CA VAL A 261 1.09 4.01 15.88
C VAL A 261 2.03 3.45 16.94
N ILE A 262 3.14 4.14 17.24
CA ILE A 262 4.09 3.72 18.26
C ILE A 262 3.42 3.81 19.65
N ALA A 263 2.75 4.92 19.96
CA ALA A 263 1.99 5.06 21.20
C ALA A 263 0.78 4.11 21.25
N GLN A 264 0.05 3.97 20.15
CA GLN A 264 -1.12 3.08 20.04
C GLN A 264 -0.75 1.61 20.23
N TYR A 265 0.34 1.15 19.61
CA TYR A 265 0.86 -0.21 19.76
C TYR A 265 1.22 -0.53 21.21
N ASN A 266 1.75 0.45 21.93
CA ASN A 266 2.06 0.34 23.35
C ASN A 266 0.84 0.54 24.27
N GLY A 267 -0.38 0.67 23.72
CA GLY A 267 -1.63 0.70 24.47
C GLY A 267 -2.05 2.08 25.00
N PHE A 268 -1.46 3.17 24.50
CA PHE A 268 -1.87 4.52 24.87
C PHE A 268 -3.08 4.98 24.05
N TYR A 269 -3.99 5.71 24.69
CA TYR A 269 -5.13 6.33 24.03
C TYR A 269 -4.71 7.67 23.43
N THR A 270 -4.64 7.74 22.10
CA THR A 270 -4.11 8.91 21.37
C THR A 270 -5.22 9.83 20.85
N LEU A 271 -4.98 11.15 20.88
CA LEU A 271 -5.80 12.14 20.18
C LEU A 271 -5.45 12.18 18.68
N ASP A 272 -4.22 11.88 18.33
CA ASP A 272 -3.80 11.70 16.95
C ASP A 272 -3.89 10.21 16.56
N THR A 273 -3.95 9.91 15.26
CA THR A 273 -4.16 8.52 14.85
C THR A 273 -3.64 8.20 13.46
N TYR A 274 -3.04 7.01 13.32
CA TYR A 274 -2.77 6.42 12.01
C TYR A 274 -3.90 5.46 11.65
N ASN A 275 -5.07 6.01 11.36
CA ASN A 275 -6.22 5.26 10.91
C ASN A 275 -6.69 5.78 9.55
N ASN A 276 -6.87 4.86 8.59
CA ASN A 276 -7.32 5.16 7.24
C ASN A 276 -8.84 5.43 7.15
N TYR A 277 -9.57 5.29 8.25
CA TYR A 277 -11.03 5.37 8.29
C TYR A 277 -11.53 5.96 9.61
N TYR A 278 -12.06 7.19 9.57
CA TYR A 278 -12.68 7.89 10.70
C TYR A 278 -13.67 8.98 10.24
N PRO A 279 -14.52 9.51 11.12
CA PRO A 279 -15.52 10.54 10.76
C PRO A 279 -14.88 11.79 10.15
N LEU A 280 -15.51 12.34 9.10
CA LEU A 280 -15.01 13.55 8.45
C LEU A 280 -14.99 14.76 9.40
N THR A 281 -15.99 14.85 10.28
CA THR A 281 -16.07 15.89 11.31
C THR A 281 -14.82 15.93 12.18
N TYR A 282 -14.30 14.77 12.56
CA TYR A 282 -13.04 14.67 13.32
C TYR A 282 -11.86 15.22 12.53
N LYS A 283 -11.79 14.98 11.20
CA LYS A 283 -10.74 15.56 10.34
C LYS A 283 -10.79 17.08 10.38
N HIS A 284 -11.98 17.68 10.26
CA HIS A 284 -12.17 19.12 10.28
C HIS A 284 -11.90 19.75 11.66
N ASP A 285 -12.30 19.09 12.73
CA ASP A 285 -11.98 19.52 14.10
C ASP A 285 -10.48 19.52 14.32
N PHE A 286 -9.81 18.44 13.92
CA PHE A 286 -8.36 18.30 14.03
C PHE A 286 -7.62 19.32 13.17
N ARG A 287 -8.06 19.51 11.92
CA ARG A 287 -7.56 20.53 10.97
C ARG A 287 -7.51 21.92 11.60
N ARG A 288 -8.57 22.30 12.32
CA ARG A 288 -8.67 23.61 13.01
C ARG A 288 -7.66 23.73 14.15
N ILE A 289 -7.45 22.65 14.91
CA ILE A 289 -6.48 22.61 16.01
C ILE A 289 -5.05 22.81 15.47
N ILE A 290 -4.68 22.14 14.37
CA ILE A 290 -3.31 22.18 13.82
C ILE A 290 -3.10 23.25 12.75
N ALA A 291 -4.06 24.16 12.53
CA ALA A 291 -4.03 25.12 11.43
C ALA A 291 -2.74 25.96 11.40
N ARG A 292 -2.32 26.46 12.57
CA ARG A 292 -1.10 27.26 12.72
C ARG A 292 0.17 26.50 12.36
N GLU A 293 0.21 25.20 12.62
CA GLU A 293 1.35 24.35 12.22
C GLU A 293 1.36 24.08 10.73
N LEU A 294 0.19 23.83 10.14
CA LEU A 294 0.08 23.60 8.70
C LEU A 294 0.37 24.87 7.87
N ASP A 295 0.09 26.06 8.39
CA ASP A 295 0.43 27.32 7.70
C ASP A 295 1.94 27.58 7.61
N LYS A 296 2.77 26.85 8.38
CA LYS A 296 4.24 26.92 8.28
C LYS A 296 4.79 26.20 7.05
N ASP A 297 4.05 25.24 6.49
CA ASP A 297 4.50 24.44 5.35
C ASP A 297 3.34 24.11 4.40
N GLN A 298 3.39 24.71 3.20
CA GLN A 298 2.36 24.53 2.18
C GLN A 298 2.26 23.09 1.66
N SER A 299 3.35 22.34 1.65
CA SER A 299 3.35 20.92 1.26
C SER A 299 2.60 20.10 2.30
N LEU A 300 2.91 20.28 3.59
CA LEU A 300 2.19 19.60 4.68
C LEU A 300 0.70 19.97 4.70
N LYS A 301 0.38 21.24 4.47
CA LYS A 301 -1.00 21.72 4.37
C LYS A 301 -1.77 21.00 3.26
N THR A 302 -1.21 21.04 2.05
CA THR A 302 -1.78 20.39 0.86
C THR A 302 -1.93 18.89 1.10
N TYR A 303 -0.92 18.28 1.72
CA TYR A 303 -0.92 16.86 2.01
C TYR A 303 -2.00 16.45 3.01
N PHE A 304 -2.16 17.18 4.12
CA PHE A 304 -3.22 16.91 5.10
C PHE A 304 -4.62 17.08 4.48
N ASP A 305 -4.80 18.14 3.68
CA ASP A 305 -6.07 18.44 3.03
C ASP A 305 -6.47 17.34 2.06
N GLN A 306 -5.55 16.92 1.20
CA GLN A 306 -5.85 16.05 0.06
C GLN A 306 -5.72 14.55 0.34
N TRP A 307 -5.04 14.12 1.42
CA TRP A 307 -4.76 12.69 1.69
C TRP A 307 -5.90 11.95 2.40
N GLY A 308 -6.94 12.64 2.85
CA GLY A 308 -8.15 12.03 3.39
C GLY A 308 -8.00 11.23 4.70
N SER A 309 -6.80 11.00 5.24
CA SER A 309 -6.62 10.35 6.56
C SER A 309 -5.19 10.48 7.09
N ARG A 310 -4.89 11.40 8.02
CA ARG A 310 -3.57 11.49 8.70
C ARG A 310 -3.60 12.15 10.08
N TYR A 311 -2.51 11.90 10.83
CA TYR A 311 -2.17 12.43 12.16
C TYR A 311 -1.32 13.71 12.11
N ILE A 312 -0.94 14.21 13.29
CA ILE A 312 -0.14 15.44 13.51
C ILE A 312 1.19 15.35 12.78
N PHE A 313 1.49 16.37 11.97
CA PHE A 313 2.84 16.66 11.55
C PHE A 313 3.37 17.83 12.37
N SER A 314 4.55 17.65 12.96
CA SER A 314 5.31 18.78 13.51
C SER A 314 6.18 19.32 12.39
N ALA A 315 5.98 20.57 11.99
CA ALA A 315 6.85 21.24 11.02
C ALA A 315 8.22 21.57 11.65
N VAL A 316 8.27 21.70 12.98
CA VAL A 316 9.45 22.13 13.75
C VAL A 316 9.52 21.41 15.11
N PRO A 317 10.70 21.33 15.74
CA PRO A 317 10.82 20.93 17.14
C PRO A 317 10.05 21.87 18.08
N ILE A 318 9.63 21.37 19.24
CA ILE A 318 9.02 22.19 20.29
C ILE A 318 10.11 23.05 20.94
N MET A 319 10.22 24.31 20.51
CA MET A 319 11.21 25.26 21.05
C MET A 319 10.65 26.08 22.22
N ASN A 320 9.33 26.30 22.27
CA ASN A 320 8.67 27.23 23.20
C ASN A 320 7.69 26.50 24.14
N ALA A 321 8.04 25.29 24.60
CA ALA A 321 7.14 24.41 25.35
C ALA A 321 6.37 25.13 26.48
N ASN A 322 7.05 25.94 27.29
CA ASN A 322 6.44 26.64 28.42
C ASN A 322 5.41 27.70 27.98
N GLU A 323 5.65 28.40 26.87
CA GLU A 323 4.72 29.39 26.30
C GLU A 323 3.48 28.71 25.72
N ASP A 324 3.65 27.48 25.21
CA ASP A 324 2.59 26.63 24.69
C ASP A 324 1.84 25.84 25.79
N GLY A 325 2.10 26.13 27.06
CA GLY A 325 1.44 25.47 28.19
C GLY A 325 1.92 24.03 28.44
N LEU A 326 3.09 23.65 27.89
CA LEU A 326 3.71 22.34 28.04
C LEU A 326 4.93 22.40 28.97
N ARG A 327 5.09 21.37 29.81
CA ARG A 327 6.27 21.18 30.64
C ARG A 327 6.92 19.85 30.30
N LEU A 328 8.22 19.88 30.00
CA LEU A 328 9.01 18.65 29.88
C LEU A 328 9.04 17.94 31.24
N LEU A 329 8.49 16.73 31.30
CA LEU A 329 8.44 15.91 32.50
C LEU A 329 9.66 15.01 32.60
N LYS A 330 9.97 14.29 31.53
CA LYS A 330 11.09 13.34 31.48
C LYS A 330 11.47 13.02 30.04
N THR A 331 12.75 12.67 29.83
CA THR A 331 13.27 12.14 28.58
C THR A 331 13.59 10.66 28.76
N PHE A 332 13.16 9.84 27.79
CA PHE A 332 13.38 8.41 27.74
C PHE A 332 14.28 8.11 26.55
N ASP A 333 15.43 7.49 26.82
CA ASP A 333 16.45 7.18 25.82
C ASP A 333 16.85 5.71 25.97
N ASN A 334 17.04 5.02 24.85
CA ASN A 334 17.43 3.62 24.81
C ASN A 334 18.26 3.38 23.55
N ALA A 335 19.48 2.85 23.71
CA ALA A 335 20.37 2.55 22.60
C ALA A 335 19.81 1.51 21.62
N GLU A 336 18.86 0.67 22.05
CA GLU A 336 18.13 -0.27 21.20
C GLU A 336 16.84 0.32 20.60
N SER A 337 16.61 1.63 20.74
CA SER A 337 15.45 2.30 20.14
C SER A 337 15.84 3.16 18.96
N ALA A 338 14.94 3.29 17.99
CA ALA A 338 15.05 4.28 16.92
C ALA A 338 14.79 5.72 17.40
N TRP A 339 14.28 5.87 18.62
CA TRP A 339 13.71 7.11 19.10
C TRP A 339 14.34 7.54 20.42
N ARG A 340 14.50 8.85 20.57
CA ARG A 340 14.63 9.50 21.87
C ARG A 340 13.32 10.23 22.16
N ILE A 341 12.63 9.83 23.24
CA ILE A 341 11.26 10.27 23.50
C ILE A 341 11.25 11.32 24.61
N TYR A 342 10.62 12.46 24.33
CA TYR A 342 10.45 13.55 25.28
C TYR A 342 9.00 13.58 25.73
N LEU A 343 8.75 13.33 27.01
CA LEU A 343 7.42 13.34 27.60
C LEU A 343 7.10 14.73 28.13
N TYR A 344 6.08 15.37 27.57
CA TYR A 344 5.54 16.64 28.05
C TYR A 344 4.20 16.44 28.73
N GLY A 345 3.96 17.21 29.80
CA GLY A 345 2.65 17.33 30.45
C GLY A 345 2.09 18.73 30.27
N MET A 346 0.76 18.87 30.24
CA MET A 346 0.13 20.19 30.23
C MET A 346 0.23 20.85 31.60
N LEU A 347 0.61 22.13 31.61
CA LEU A 347 0.71 22.95 32.82
C LEU A 347 -0.67 23.19 33.46
N ASN A 348 -1.71 23.35 32.65
CA ASN A 348 -3.11 23.49 33.08
C ASN A 348 -4.00 22.49 32.33
N PRO A 349 -4.20 21.27 32.82
CA PRO A 349 -5.15 20.35 32.21
C PRO A 349 -6.56 20.94 32.32
N ILE A 350 -7.21 21.19 31.17
CA ILE A 350 -8.63 21.58 31.10
C ILE A 350 -9.42 20.42 31.74
N GLY A 351 -9.84 20.60 33.00
CA GLY A 351 -10.46 19.54 33.81
C GLY A 351 -10.28 19.64 35.32
N ARG A 352 -9.41 20.53 35.83
CA ARG A 352 -9.41 20.91 37.26
C ARG A 352 -9.92 22.34 37.42
N ASN A 353 -11.19 22.58 37.06
CA ASN A 353 -11.94 23.62 37.75
C ASN A 353 -12.37 23.04 39.09
N ASN A 354 -11.77 23.57 40.15
CA ASN A 354 -12.22 23.36 41.51
C ASN A 354 -13.72 23.68 41.61
N THR A 355 -14.42 22.84 42.37
CA THR A 355 -15.62 23.22 43.13
C THR A 355 -15.45 24.55 43.83
#